data_AF-A0A935ZN31-F1
#
_entry.id   AF-A0A935ZN31-F1
#
_cell.length_a   1.000
_cell.length_b   1.000
_cell.length_c   1.000
_cell.angle_alpha   90.00
_cell.angle_beta   90.00
_cell.angle_gamma   90.00
#
_symmetry.space_group_name_H-M   'P 1'
#
loop_
_entity.id
_entity.type
_entity.pdbx_description
1 polymer ?
#
loop_
_entity_poly.entity_id
_entity_poly.type
_entity_poly.pdbx_seq_one_letter_code
_entity_poly.pdbx_strand_id
1 'polypeptide(L)'
;MRPPAAPSAAAAILPPLERGAVVVFGEMHGTRELPAFVGDVVTELAGRGNVVLALEVPESDTAALTRYLASDGGDAAQGELLAQPFWAAEYQDGRRSVAMLGLLDRVRSHDAAVDVVGFDTDRFESAEQRDRRMAENLAALRKQRPDAAIVALVGNLHGARGELPDFPGRGWMAGFLVTAGVEVVSLDARYDGGSAWTCVDGDASHCGVGEVRVASAEAGIHLAPSKDGNYDGWYGVGRVSAAPPAIAPDRTTARAQAPAMNPALERALAAYRAGDFASCAAAYAEITEPTPVDAYNHACCHARAGAVEAAFERLQFALDHGLDDLATMQADEDLAVLRADPRWPPRPRGAGR
;
A
#
# COMPACT_ATOMS: atom_id res chain seq x y z
N MET A 1 35.12 8.49 -27.45
CA MET A 1 33.77 7.93 -27.60
C MET A 1 33.56 6.92 -26.49
N ARG A 2 32.62 7.19 -25.59
CA ARG A 2 32.21 6.24 -24.55
C ARG A 2 31.40 5.13 -25.27
N PRO A 3 31.60 3.84 -24.96
CA PRO A 3 30.78 2.78 -25.55
C PRO A 3 29.30 3.04 -25.22
N PRO A 4 28.36 2.71 -26.12
CA PRO A 4 26.94 2.83 -25.82
C PRO A 4 26.62 1.97 -24.58
N ALA A 5 25.81 2.51 -23.67
CA ALA A 5 25.32 1.76 -22.52
C ALA A 5 24.61 0.50 -23.04
N ALA A 6 24.80 -0.64 -22.34
CA ALA A 6 24.01 -1.83 -22.62
C ALA A 6 22.51 -1.48 -22.53
N PRO A 7 21.66 -1.96 -23.45
CA PRO A 7 20.23 -1.70 -23.37
C PRO A 7 19.71 -2.18 -22.01
N SER A 8 18.91 -1.33 -21.35
CA SER A 8 18.16 -1.70 -20.14
C SER A 8 17.38 -2.99 -20.39
N ALA A 9 17.26 -3.86 -19.38
CA ALA A 9 16.46 -5.08 -19.43
C ALA A 9 14.99 -4.83 -19.86
N ALA A 10 14.51 -3.59 -19.84
CA ALA A 10 13.23 -3.17 -20.40
C ALA A 10 13.09 -3.40 -21.93
N ALA A 11 14.20 -3.40 -22.69
CA ALA A 11 14.17 -3.43 -24.15
C ALA A 11 13.77 -4.78 -24.78
N ALA A 12 13.77 -5.87 -24.01
CA ALA A 12 13.64 -7.23 -24.57
C ALA A 12 12.25 -7.88 -24.42
N ILE A 13 11.28 -7.29 -23.71
CA ILE A 13 10.13 -8.09 -23.23
C ILE A 13 8.80 -7.33 -23.18
N LEU A 14 8.34 -6.74 -24.30
CA LEU A 14 6.96 -6.26 -24.40
C LEU A 14 6.22 -6.82 -25.64
N PRO A 15 5.76 -8.08 -25.64
CA PRO A 15 4.71 -8.51 -26.56
C PRO A 15 3.48 -8.98 -25.75
N PRO A 16 2.29 -8.35 -25.79
CA PRO A 16 1.70 -7.47 -26.81
C PRO A 16 1.15 -6.18 -26.19
N LEU A 17 2.03 -5.23 -25.83
CA LEU A 17 1.60 -3.89 -25.43
C LEU A 17 1.34 -3.06 -26.69
N GLU A 18 0.36 -3.49 -27.49
CA GLU A 18 -0.04 -2.82 -28.72
C GLU A 18 -0.97 -1.62 -28.43
N ARG A 19 -1.27 -0.85 -29.47
CA ARG A 19 -2.21 0.28 -29.38
C ARG A 19 -3.54 -0.18 -28.79
N GLY A 20 -4.05 0.57 -27.83
CA GLY A 20 -5.34 0.28 -27.19
C GLY A 20 -5.29 -0.84 -26.13
N ALA A 21 -4.12 -1.37 -25.77
CA ALA A 21 -4.00 -2.30 -24.65
C ALA A 21 -4.23 -1.59 -23.30
N VAL A 22 -4.85 -2.29 -22.34
CA VAL A 22 -4.87 -1.89 -20.92
C VAL A 22 -4.00 -2.87 -20.15
N VAL A 23 -2.94 -2.37 -19.54
CA VAL A 23 -2.02 -3.22 -18.76
C VAL A 23 -1.88 -2.68 -17.36
N VAL A 24 -2.19 -3.55 -16.40
CA VAL A 24 -2.15 -3.26 -14.97
C VAL A 24 -0.87 -3.85 -14.41
N PHE A 25 0.02 -2.98 -13.97
CA PHE A 25 1.17 -3.33 -13.17
C PHE A 25 0.77 -3.21 -11.70
N GLY A 26 0.72 -4.34 -11.01
CA GLY A 26 0.66 -4.37 -9.56
C GLY A 26 2.01 -3.93 -8.97
N GLU A 27 2.03 -3.36 -7.77
CA GLU A 27 3.26 -3.04 -7.06
C GLU A 27 3.17 -3.29 -5.55
N MET A 28 4.35 -3.31 -4.92
CA MET A 28 4.51 -3.03 -3.50
C MET A 28 4.81 -1.53 -3.36
N HIS A 29 3.86 -0.79 -2.78
CA HIS A 29 4.02 0.66 -2.58
C HIS A 29 5.27 0.99 -1.76
N GLY A 30 5.79 2.20 -1.99
CA GLY A 30 6.93 2.72 -1.26
C GLY A 30 8.24 2.01 -1.56
N THR A 31 8.36 1.38 -2.73
CA THR A 31 9.63 0.87 -3.26
C THR A 31 10.18 1.82 -4.33
N ARG A 32 11.49 1.77 -4.60
CA ARG A 32 12.12 2.60 -5.64
C ARG A 32 12.06 1.97 -7.02
N GLU A 33 12.24 0.66 -7.06
CA GLU A 33 12.54 -0.08 -8.28
C GLU A 33 11.29 -0.40 -9.09
N LEU A 34 10.13 -0.64 -8.45
CA LEU A 34 8.88 -0.94 -9.15
C LEU A 34 8.35 0.27 -9.95
N PRO A 35 8.21 1.49 -9.37
CA PRO A 35 7.85 2.66 -10.17
C PRO A 35 8.89 3.00 -11.24
N ALA A 36 10.19 2.80 -10.95
CA ALA A 36 11.25 3.05 -11.92
C ALA A 36 11.15 2.12 -13.13
N PHE A 37 10.88 0.83 -12.91
CA PHE A 37 10.67 -0.15 -13.98
C PHE A 37 9.47 0.23 -14.85
N VAL A 38 8.33 0.60 -14.23
CA VAL A 38 7.15 1.04 -14.98
C VAL A 38 7.44 2.32 -15.77
N GLY A 39 8.23 3.24 -15.23
CA GLY A 39 8.69 4.43 -15.97
C GLY A 39 9.49 4.08 -17.21
N ASP A 40 10.36 3.07 -17.15
CA ASP A 40 11.11 2.58 -18.31
C ASP A 40 10.16 1.96 -19.36
N VAL A 41 9.17 1.18 -18.94
CA VAL A 41 8.13 0.60 -19.82
C VAL A 41 7.31 1.69 -20.51
N VAL A 42 6.81 2.68 -19.75
CA VAL A 42 6.01 3.78 -20.28
C VAL A 42 6.81 4.58 -21.31
N THR A 43 8.09 4.87 -21.02
CA THR A 43 9.00 5.58 -21.91
C THR A 43 9.21 4.81 -23.22
N GLU A 44 9.46 3.51 -23.14
CA GLU A 44 9.62 2.64 -24.32
C GLU A 44 8.34 2.61 -25.19
N LEU A 45 7.17 2.54 -24.56
CA LEU A 45 5.88 2.56 -25.27
C LEU A 45 5.58 3.91 -25.91
N ALA A 46 5.95 5.02 -25.24
CA ALA A 46 5.74 6.36 -25.75
C ALA A 46 6.51 6.61 -27.05
N GLY A 47 7.67 5.98 -27.21
CA GLY A 47 8.42 5.97 -28.47
C GLY A 47 7.70 5.26 -29.64
N ARG A 48 6.63 4.49 -29.37
CA ARG A 48 5.90 3.67 -30.35
C ARG A 48 4.47 4.17 -30.62
N GLY A 49 3.92 5.01 -29.75
CA GLY A 49 2.56 5.54 -29.88
C GLY A 49 2.08 6.30 -28.65
N ASN A 50 0.80 6.65 -28.63
CA ASN A 50 0.20 7.38 -27.51
C ASN A 50 0.11 6.47 -26.28
N VAL A 51 0.60 6.96 -25.15
CA VAL A 51 0.55 6.26 -23.86
C VAL A 51 -0.14 7.12 -22.82
N VAL A 52 -0.99 6.51 -22.02
CA VAL A 52 -1.53 7.08 -20.79
C VAL A 52 -1.02 6.27 -19.62
N LEU A 53 -0.31 6.91 -18.70
CA LEU A 53 0.05 6.36 -17.40
C LEU A 53 -1.07 6.70 -16.40
N ALA A 54 -1.80 5.68 -15.95
CA ALA A 54 -2.86 5.82 -14.95
C ALA A 54 -2.30 5.44 -13.57
N LEU A 55 -2.37 6.36 -12.61
CA LEU A 55 -1.81 6.16 -11.27
C LEU A 55 -2.91 6.01 -10.24
N GLU A 56 -2.66 5.16 -9.23
CA GLU A 56 -3.46 5.04 -8.00
C GLU A 56 -3.34 6.29 -7.12
N VAL A 57 -3.79 7.40 -7.69
CA VAL A 57 -3.84 8.76 -7.16
C VAL A 57 -5.24 9.28 -7.45
N PRO A 58 -5.86 10.09 -6.57
CA PRO A 58 -7.22 10.57 -6.77
C PRO A 58 -7.43 11.23 -8.12
N GLU A 59 -8.57 10.99 -8.75
CA GLU A 59 -8.93 11.59 -10.05
C GLU A 59 -8.85 13.13 -10.03
N SER A 60 -9.10 13.76 -8.88
CA SER A 60 -8.98 15.20 -8.66
C SER A 60 -7.57 15.76 -8.86
N ASP A 61 -6.53 14.94 -8.71
CA ASP A 61 -5.14 15.36 -8.85
C ASP A 61 -4.69 15.39 -10.32
N THR A 62 -5.49 14.87 -11.26
CA THR A 62 -5.15 14.83 -12.69
C THR A 62 -4.76 16.21 -13.24
N ALA A 63 -5.47 17.27 -12.85
CA ALA A 63 -5.14 18.62 -13.29
C ALA A 63 -3.78 19.12 -12.77
N ALA A 64 -3.38 18.73 -11.55
CA ALA A 64 -2.07 19.05 -11.01
C ALA A 64 -0.96 18.23 -11.67
N LEU A 65 -1.20 16.93 -11.91
CA LEU A 65 -0.30 16.06 -12.67
C LEU A 65 -0.05 16.61 -14.07
N THR A 66 -1.10 16.99 -14.82
CA THR A 66 -0.97 17.59 -16.15
C THR A 66 -0.14 18.88 -16.12
N ARG A 67 -0.35 19.76 -15.13
CA ARG A 67 0.45 20.99 -14.99
C ARG A 67 1.93 20.69 -14.72
N TYR A 68 2.22 19.70 -13.86
CA TYR A 68 3.58 19.28 -13.58
C TYR A 68 4.28 18.73 -14.85
N LEU A 69 3.59 17.90 -15.63
CA LEU A 69 4.13 17.38 -16.90
C LEU A 69 4.41 18.45 -17.95
N ALA A 70 3.65 19.55 -17.95
CA ALA A 70 3.86 20.68 -18.86
C ALA A 70 4.95 21.65 -18.38
N SER A 71 5.53 21.42 -17.20
CA SER A 71 6.51 22.31 -16.56
C SER A 71 7.97 21.93 -16.86
N ASP A 72 8.89 22.75 -16.37
CA ASP A 72 10.33 22.45 -16.37
C ASP A 72 10.75 21.41 -15.32
N GLY A 73 9.83 20.98 -14.45
CA GLY A 73 10.08 20.04 -13.36
C GLY A 73 10.93 20.58 -12.22
N GLY A 74 11.21 21.89 -12.20
CA GLY A 74 12.00 22.54 -11.16
C GLY A 74 11.26 22.59 -9.82
N ASP A 75 11.96 23.07 -8.80
CA ASP A 75 11.49 23.08 -7.41
C ASP A 75 10.10 23.75 -7.24
N ALA A 76 9.82 24.81 -8.01
CA ALA A 76 8.52 25.48 -7.98
C ALA A 76 7.38 24.59 -8.49
N ALA A 77 7.59 23.90 -9.62
CA ALA A 77 6.61 22.99 -10.20
C ALA A 77 6.41 21.75 -9.32
N GLN A 78 7.49 21.20 -8.75
CA GLN A 78 7.40 20.13 -7.76
C GLN A 78 6.63 20.61 -6.52
N GLY A 79 6.93 21.81 -6.00
CA GLY A 79 6.23 22.40 -4.87
C GLY A 79 4.72 22.53 -5.09
N GLU A 80 4.28 22.94 -6.28
CA GLU A 80 2.85 23.03 -6.62
C GLU A 80 2.13 21.67 -6.66
N LEU A 81 2.80 20.64 -7.19
CA LEU A 81 2.29 19.27 -7.20
C LEU A 81 2.23 18.71 -5.78
N LEU A 82 3.31 18.87 -5.02
CA LEU A 82 3.43 18.37 -3.67
C LEU A 82 2.48 19.11 -2.70
N ALA A 83 2.07 20.34 -3.01
CA ALA A 83 1.06 21.04 -2.22
C ALA A 83 -0.37 20.48 -2.38
N GLN A 84 -0.63 19.54 -3.30
CA GLN A 84 -1.96 18.96 -3.42
C GLN A 84 -2.34 18.09 -2.20
N PRO A 85 -3.63 18.03 -1.80
CA PRO A 85 -4.07 17.33 -0.60
C PRO A 85 -3.64 15.86 -0.53
N PHE A 86 -3.62 15.15 -1.67
CA PHE A 86 -3.10 13.79 -1.73
C PHE A 86 -1.63 13.77 -1.29
N TRP A 87 -0.74 14.47 -1.99
CA TRP A 87 0.70 14.45 -1.70
C TRP A 87 1.06 14.94 -0.29
N ALA A 88 0.33 15.93 0.23
CA ALA A 88 0.56 16.53 1.53
C ALA A 88 -0.12 15.82 2.71
N ALA A 89 -0.93 14.77 2.49
CA ALA A 89 -1.66 14.12 3.57
C ALA A 89 -0.72 13.37 4.54
N GLU A 90 -1.12 13.30 5.81
CA GLU A 90 -0.30 12.74 6.89
C GLU A 90 -0.03 11.24 6.72
N TYR A 91 -1.04 10.50 6.25
CA TYR A 91 -0.96 9.07 6.01
C TYR A 91 -0.17 8.76 4.73
N GLN A 92 1.11 8.42 4.87
CA GLN A 92 2.06 8.30 3.77
C GLN A 92 2.39 6.83 3.45
N ASP A 93 1.51 6.14 2.73
CA ASP A 93 1.58 4.70 2.46
C ASP A 93 2.49 4.27 1.29
N GLY A 94 3.30 5.20 0.77
CA GLY A 94 4.23 4.95 -0.32
C GLY A 94 3.75 5.37 -1.70
N ARG A 95 2.44 5.62 -1.91
CA ARG A 95 1.88 6.15 -3.18
C ARG A 95 2.29 7.60 -3.49
N ARG A 96 2.86 8.28 -2.49
CA ARG A 96 3.31 9.68 -2.53
C ARG A 96 4.81 9.80 -2.33
N SER A 97 5.55 8.76 -2.72
CA SER A 97 6.99 8.65 -2.45
C SER A 97 7.85 9.46 -3.42
N VAL A 98 9.11 9.68 -3.05
CA VAL A 98 10.15 10.22 -3.96
C VAL A 98 10.32 9.38 -5.23
N ALA A 99 9.98 8.08 -5.20
CA ALA A 99 10.03 7.21 -6.37
C ALA A 99 8.88 7.51 -7.34
N MET A 100 7.68 7.80 -6.83
CA MET A 100 6.56 8.25 -7.66
C MET A 100 6.81 9.63 -8.27
N LEU A 101 7.41 10.56 -7.52
CA LEU A 101 7.85 11.84 -8.09
C LEU A 101 8.92 11.64 -9.18
N GLY A 102 9.87 10.72 -8.94
CA GLY A 102 10.88 10.34 -9.93
C GLY A 102 10.29 9.69 -11.19
N LEU A 103 9.23 8.90 -11.06
CA LEU A 103 8.46 8.36 -12.19
C LEU A 103 7.83 9.50 -13.00
N LEU A 104 7.17 10.46 -12.33
CA LEU A 104 6.57 11.63 -12.98
C LEU A 104 7.62 12.48 -13.70
N ASP A 105 8.77 12.74 -13.07
CA ASP A 105 9.84 13.51 -13.68
C ASP A 105 10.48 12.79 -14.88
N ARG A 106 10.63 11.46 -14.79
CA ARG A 106 11.10 10.64 -15.91
C ARG A 106 10.20 10.78 -17.12
N VAL A 107 8.88 10.59 -16.97
CA VAL A 107 7.94 10.69 -18.11
C VAL A 107 7.83 12.13 -18.63
N ARG A 108 7.90 13.14 -17.75
CA ARG A 108 7.93 14.56 -18.13
C ARG A 108 9.14 14.90 -18.99
N SER A 109 10.31 14.40 -18.62
CA SER A 109 11.58 14.68 -19.30
C SER A 109 11.79 13.88 -20.59
N HIS A 110 10.86 12.98 -20.92
CA HIS A 110 10.94 12.18 -22.13
C HIS A 110 10.48 12.96 -23.37
N ASP A 111 11.12 12.71 -24.52
CA ASP A 111 10.83 13.42 -25.78
C ASP A 111 9.41 13.15 -26.30
N ALA A 112 8.92 11.91 -26.14
CA ALA A 112 7.55 11.56 -26.50
C ALA A 112 6.59 11.91 -25.36
N ALA A 113 5.51 12.63 -25.70
CA ALA A 113 4.50 13.03 -24.73
C ALA A 113 3.77 11.81 -24.15
N VAL A 114 3.68 11.76 -22.82
CA VAL A 114 2.90 10.80 -22.04
C VAL A 114 1.85 11.57 -21.27
N ASP A 115 0.58 11.16 -21.37
CA ASP A 115 -0.46 11.68 -20.49
C ASP A 115 -0.41 10.93 -19.15
N VAL A 116 -0.53 11.64 -18.03
CA VAL A 116 -0.69 11.02 -16.71
C VAL A 116 -2.03 11.41 -16.11
N VAL A 117 -2.75 10.43 -15.59
CA VAL A 117 -4.04 10.63 -14.93
C VAL A 117 -4.06 9.95 -13.57
N GLY A 118 -4.70 10.58 -12.59
CA GLY A 118 -5.17 9.89 -11.40
C GLY A 118 -6.49 9.21 -11.69
N PHE A 119 -6.73 8.02 -11.16
CA PHE A 119 -7.99 7.31 -11.38
C PHE A 119 -8.58 6.68 -10.10
N ASP A 120 -7.96 6.92 -8.95
CA ASP A 120 -8.48 6.56 -7.64
C ASP A 120 -9.63 7.49 -7.19
N THR A 121 -10.36 7.09 -6.16
CA THR A 121 -11.46 7.86 -5.55
C THR A 121 -11.25 8.06 -4.06
N ASP A 122 -11.48 9.28 -3.59
CA ASP A 122 -11.54 9.60 -2.16
C ASP A 122 -12.96 9.43 -1.57
N ARG A 123 -13.94 9.10 -2.43
CA ARG A 123 -15.35 8.96 -2.05
C ARG A 123 -15.77 7.51 -2.18
N PHE A 124 -15.70 6.79 -1.06
CA PHE A 124 -16.12 5.40 -0.96
C PHE A 124 -16.53 5.07 0.49
N GLU A 125 -17.43 4.10 0.62
CA GLU A 125 -17.97 3.56 1.87
C GLU A 125 -17.31 2.22 2.24
N SER A 126 -16.68 1.56 1.26
CA SER A 126 -15.94 0.31 1.46
C SER A 126 -14.77 0.18 0.49
N ALA A 127 -13.78 -0.64 0.85
CA ALA A 127 -12.63 -0.92 -0.02
C ALA A 127 -13.05 -1.55 -1.36
N GLU A 128 -14.04 -2.43 -1.38
CA GLU A 128 -14.57 -3.00 -2.62
C GLU A 128 -15.25 -1.94 -3.50
N GLN A 129 -15.99 -0.98 -2.90
CA GLN A 129 -16.59 0.12 -3.67
C GLN A 129 -15.50 1.01 -4.29
N ARG A 130 -14.41 1.26 -3.57
CA ARG A 130 -13.23 1.97 -4.10
C ARG A 130 -12.64 1.22 -5.30
N ASP A 131 -12.40 -0.08 -5.16
CA ASP A 131 -11.93 -0.96 -6.24
C ASP A 131 -12.85 -0.91 -7.47
N ARG A 132 -14.16 -0.96 -7.26
CA ARG A 132 -15.16 -0.84 -8.34
C ARG A 132 -15.10 0.50 -9.03
N ARG A 133 -14.98 1.60 -8.29
CA ARG A 133 -14.89 2.94 -8.87
C ARG A 133 -13.58 3.15 -9.64
N MET A 134 -12.46 2.62 -9.16
CA MET A 134 -11.20 2.60 -9.91
C MET A 134 -11.36 1.87 -11.25
N ALA A 135 -12.05 0.72 -11.26
CA ALA A 135 -12.34 -0.01 -12.48
C ALA A 135 -13.25 0.78 -13.45
N GLU A 136 -14.30 1.43 -12.93
CA GLU A 136 -15.18 2.29 -13.74
C GLU A 136 -14.42 3.45 -14.37
N ASN A 137 -13.54 4.10 -13.61
CA ASN A 137 -12.70 5.20 -14.08
C ASN A 137 -11.75 4.73 -15.20
N LEU A 138 -11.09 3.58 -15.04
CA LEU A 138 -10.18 3.06 -16.05
C LEU A 138 -10.93 2.55 -17.30
N ALA A 139 -12.12 1.96 -17.14
CA ALA A 139 -12.99 1.58 -18.26
C ALA A 139 -13.48 2.82 -19.04
N ALA A 140 -13.80 3.91 -18.34
CA ALA A 140 -14.16 5.18 -18.97
C ALA A 140 -12.96 5.78 -19.73
N LEU A 141 -11.77 5.75 -19.14
CA LEU A 141 -10.53 6.20 -19.78
C LEU A 141 -10.25 5.40 -21.06
N ARG A 142 -10.40 4.06 -21.02
CA ARG A 142 -10.22 3.19 -22.19
C ARG A 142 -11.15 3.54 -23.35
N LYS A 143 -12.39 3.93 -23.05
CA LYS A 143 -13.37 4.39 -24.05
C LYS A 143 -13.00 5.76 -24.62
N GLN A 144 -12.50 6.68 -23.78
CA GLN A 144 -12.09 8.03 -24.20
C GLN A 144 -10.79 8.03 -25.01
N ARG A 145 -9.90 7.06 -24.77
CA ARG A 145 -8.58 6.97 -25.40
C ARG A 145 -8.42 5.66 -26.17
N PRO A 146 -9.21 5.46 -27.26
CA PRO A 146 -9.30 4.16 -27.90
C PRO A 146 -7.99 3.65 -28.49
N ASP A 147 -7.13 4.57 -28.93
CA ASP A 147 -5.87 4.29 -29.63
C ASP A 147 -4.64 4.33 -28.72
N ALA A 148 -4.78 4.75 -27.46
CA ALA A 148 -3.67 4.83 -26.53
C ALA A 148 -3.45 3.51 -25.80
N ALA A 149 -2.19 3.13 -25.57
CA ALA A 149 -1.88 2.13 -24.56
C ALA A 149 -2.10 2.76 -23.17
N ILE A 150 -2.82 2.07 -22.30
CA ILE A 150 -3.05 2.49 -20.91
C ILE A 150 -2.19 1.60 -20.02
N VAL A 151 -1.24 2.20 -19.32
CA VAL A 151 -0.41 1.55 -18.31
C VAL A 151 -0.90 2.01 -16.94
N ALA A 152 -1.55 1.13 -16.20
CA ALA A 152 -2.01 1.42 -14.85
C ALA A 152 -1.01 0.89 -13.82
N LEU A 153 -0.63 1.70 -12.84
CA LEU A 153 0.21 1.30 -11.70
C LEU A 153 -0.62 1.37 -10.42
N VAL A 154 -0.76 0.22 -9.74
CA VAL A 154 -1.60 0.03 -8.55
C VAL A 154 -0.95 -0.93 -7.56
N GLY A 155 -1.36 -0.93 -6.31
CA GLY A 155 -0.98 -2.00 -5.37
C GLY A 155 -1.37 -3.38 -5.90
N ASN A 156 -0.52 -4.40 -5.71
CA ASN A 156 -0.69 -5.75 -6.28
C ASN A 156 -2.12 -6.29 -6.16
N LEU A 157 -2.75 -6.15 -4.99
CA LEU A 157 -4.09 -6.66 -4.73
C LEU A 157 -5.14 -6.08 -5.69
N HIS A 158 -5.05 -4.79 -6.06
CA HIS A 158 -5.95 -4.15 -7.03
C HIS A 158 -5.80 -4.76 -8.44
N GLY A 159 -4.62 -5.31 -8.75
CA GLY A 159 -4.35 -6.02 -10.00
C GLY A 159 -4.97 -7.42 -10.10
N ALA A 160 -5.52 -7.99 -9.02
CA ALA A 160 -6.12 -9.31 -9.08
C ALA A 160 -7.39 -9.33 -9.95
N ARG A 161 -7.47 -10.29 -10.87
CA ARG A 161 -8.59 -10.46 -11.82
C ARG A 161 -9.78 -11.25 -11.25
N GLY A 162 -9.65 -11.77 -10.06
CA GLY A 162 -10.67 -12.55 -9.35
C GLY A 162 -10.42 -12.53 -7.85
N GLU A 163 -11.14 -13.36 -7.11
CA GLU A 163 -10.97 -13.45 -5.66
C GLU A 163 -9.57 -13.95 -5.28
N LEU A 164 -9.02 -13.37 -4.22
CA LEU A 164 -7.76 -13.81 -3.64
C LEU A 164 -8.05 -14.75 -2.45
N PRO A 165 -7.30 -15.85 -2.27
CA PRO A 165 -7.57 -16.82 -1.20
C PRO A 165 -7.62 -16.21 0.21
N ASP A 166 -6.80 -15.20 0.48
CA ASP A 166 -6.73 -14.52 1.78
C ASP A 166 -7.88 -13.52 2.00
N PHE A 167 -8.71 -13.26 0.98
CA PHE A 167 -9.80 -12.29 1.00
C PHE A 167 -11.06 -12.87 0.32
N PRO A 168 -11.67 -13.93 0.87
CA PRO A 168 -12.82 -14.60 0.25
C PRO A 168 -14.00 -13.63 0.10
N GLY A 169 -14.65 -13.67 -1.07
CA GLY A 169 -15.82 -12.83 -1.38
C GLY A 169 -15.52 -11.35 -1.63
N ARG A 170 -14.25 -10.94 -1.69
CA ARG A 170 -13.85 -9.56 -2.01
C ARG A 170 -13.52 -9.40 -3.50
N GLY A 171 -14.17 -8.43 -4.15
CA GLY A 171 -13.83 -7.99 -5.50
C GLY A 171 -12.67 -6.98 -5.54
N TRP A 172 -11.94 -7.00 -6.65
CA TRP A 172 -10.77 -6.16 -6.90
C TRP A 172 -10.90 -5.41 -8.22
N MET A 173 -10.20 -4.28 -8.35
CA MET A 173 -10.28 -3.40 -9.51
C MET A 173 -10.12 -4.14 -10.85
N ALA A 174 -9.07 -4.94 -11.03
CA ALA A 174 -8.88 -5.67 -12.30
C ALA A 174 -9.98 -6.72 -12.56
N GLY A 175 -10.52 -7.36 -11.52
CA GLY A 175 -11.68 -8.26 -11.64
C GLY A 175 -12.96 -7.54 -12.08
N PHE A 176 -13.19 -6.32 -11.58
CA PHE A 176 -14.31 -5.47 -12.05
C PHE A 176 -14.12 -5.02 -13.50
N LEU A 177 -12.88 -4.75 -13.94
CA LEU A 177 -12.58 -4.44 -15.35
C LEU A 177 -12.91 -5.61 -16.28
N VAL A 178 -12.50 -6.83 -15.90
CA VAL A 178 -12.81 -8.05 -16.66
C VAL A 178 -14.33 -8.24 -16.74
N THR A 179 -15.04 -8.06 -15.63
CA THR A 179 -16.51 -8.16 -15.59
C THR A 179 -17.19 -7.11 -16.47
N ALA A 180 -16.60 -5.91 -16.59
CA ALA A 180 -17.06 -4.84 -17.47
C ALA A 180 -16.71 -5.06 -18.96
N GLY A 181 -16.06 -6.19 -19.30
CA GLY A 181 -15.68 -6.54 -20.67
C GLY A 181 -14.46 -5.78 -21.19
N VAL A 182 -13.63 -5.23 -20.31
CA VAL A 182 -12.36 -4.61 -20.68
C VAL A 182 -11.30 -5.69 -20.78
N GLU A 183 -10.69 -5.84 -21.95
CA GLU A 183 -9.49 -6.68 -22.10
C GLU A 183 -8.32 -6.03 -21.36
N VAL A 184 -7.81 -6.74 -20.35
CA VAL A 184 -6.74 -6.29 -19.47
C VAL A 184 -5.67 -7.38 -19.37
N VAL A 185 -4.41 -6.98 -19.43
CA VAL A 185 -3.27 -7.80 -19.02
C VAL A 185 -2.87 -7.37 -17.62
N SER A 186 -2.94 -8.26 -16.63
CA SER A 186 -2.52 -7.96 -15.26
C SER A 186 -1.21 -8.64 -14.90
N LEU A 187 -0.27 -7.87 -14.35
CA LEU A 187 1.08 -8.30 -13.99
C LEU A 187 1.33 -8.09 -12.50
N ASP A 188 1.64 -9.18 -11.81
CA ASP A 188 2.06 -9.19 -10.41
C ASP A 188 3.52 -8.70 -10.26
N ALA A 189 3.78 -7.77 -9.33
CA ALA A 189 5.16 -7.38 -9.01
C ALA A 189 5.87 -8.46 -8.18
N ARG A 190 7.10 -8.81 -8.61
CA ARG A 190 7.97 -9.73 -7.87
C ARG A 190 9.37 -9.15 -7.68
N TYR A 191 10.00 -9.53 -6.57
CA TYR A 191 11.28 -8.98 -6.14
C TYR A 191 12.00 -9.92 -5.16
N ASP A 192 13.32 -9.78 -5.05
CA ASP A 192 14.21 -10.61 -4.22
C ASP A 192 14.21 -10.21 -2.73
N GLY A 193 13.05 -9.78 -2.24
CA GLY A 193 12.90 -9.08 -0.96
C GLY A 193 13.62 -7.73 -0.92
N GLY A 194 13.72 -7.16 0.28
CA GLY A 194 14.34 -5.86 0.50
C GLY A 194 13.60 -5.02 1.52
N SER A 195 13.43 -3.73 1.23
CA SER A 195 12.64 -2.83 2.06
C SER A 195 11.65 -2.00 1.25
N ALA A 196 10.58 -1.59 1.92
CA ALA A 196 9.57 -0.67 1.40
C ALA A 196 9.22 0.38 2.46
N TRP A 197 8.71 1.53 2.05
CA TRP A 197 8.06 2.47 2.94
C TRP A 197 6.56 2.18 2.97
N THR A 198 6.04 1.76 4.12
CA THR A 198 4.62 1.38 4.26
C THR A 198 4.06 1.92 5.56
N CYS A 199 2.73 1.98 5.65
CA CYS A 199 2.00 2.14 6.91
C CYS A 199 1.45 0.77 7.30
N VAL A 200 1.71 0.33 8.52
CA VAL A 200 1.33 -1.02 9.00
C VAL A 200 -0.15 -1.13 9.37
N ASP A 201 -0.77 0.01 9.66
CA ASP A 201 -2.17 0.16 10.05
C ASP A 201 -2.66 1.56 9.62
N GLY A 202 -3.83 1.98 10.12
CA GLY A 202 -4.38 3.31 9.85
C GLY A 202 -3.70 4.47 10.58
N ASP A 203 -2.68 4.22 11.40
CA ASP A 203 -1.95 5.26 12.13
C ASP A 203 -0.76 5.77 11.30
N ALA A 204 -0.83 7.04 10.92
CA ALA A 204 0.21 7.69 10.12
C ALA A 204 1.58 7.73 10.83
N SER A 205 1.62 7.68 12.16
CA SER A 205 2.86 7.64 12.93
C SER A 205 3.62 6.32 12.80
N HIS A 206 2.93 5.26 12.38
CA HIS A 206 3.52 3.96 12.12
C HIS A 206 4.00 3.78 10.67
N CYS A 207 3.88 4.82 9.84
CA CYS A 207 4.46 4.80 8.50
C CYS A 207 5.99 4.87 8.58
N GLY A 208 6.67 3.97 7.87
CA GLY A 208 8.13 3.91 7.90
C GLY A 208 8.70 2.79 7.04
N VAL A 209 10.01 2.59 7.18
CA VAL A 209 10.73 1.53 6.46
C VAL A 209 10.42 0.17 7.10
N GLY A 210 9.85 -0.75 6.31
CA GLY A 210 9.63 -2.15 6.67
C GLY A 210 10.40 -3.11 5.76
N GLU A 211 10.70 -4.31 6.27
CA GLU A 211 11.21 -5.40 5.42
C GLU A 211 10.08 -5.97 4.56
N VAL A 212 10.37 -6.22 3.29
CA VAL A 212 9.46 -6.94 2.38
C VAL A 212 10.13 -8.20 1.88
N ARG A 213 9.37 -9.29 1.80
CA ARG A 213 9.85 -10.60 1.36
C ARG A 213 8.90 -11.15 0.32
N VAL A 214 9.44 -11.44 -0.85
CA VAL A 214 8.78 -12.21 -1.92
C VAL A 214 9.79 -13.23 -2.44
N ALA A 215 9.30 -14.29 -3.07
CA ALA A 215 10.15 -15.26 -3.75
C ALA A 215 11.03 -14.56 -4.80
N SER A 216 12.31 -14.93 -4.85
CA SER A 216 13.25 -14.39 -5.84
C SER A 216 12.71 -14.57 -7.26
N ALA A 217 12.87 -13.53 -8.08
CA ALA A 217 12.23 -13.45 -9.38
C ALA A 217 13.21 -12.94 -10.44
N GLU A 218 13.19 -13.59 -11.62
CA GLU A 218 13.98 -13.17 -12.76
C GLU A 218 13.58 -11.77 -13.22
N ALA A 219 14.54 -10.90 -13.51
CA ALA A 219 14.24 -9.55 -13.96
C ALA A 219 13.47 -9.54 -15.29
N GLY A 220 12.59 -8.54 -15.46
CA GLY A 220 11.82 -8.35 -16.69
C GLY A 220 10.37 -8.83 -16.58
N ILE A 221 9.63 -8.78 -17.70
CA ILE A 221 8.20 -9.17 -17.77
C ILE A 221 8.08 -10.62 -18.20
N HIS A 222 7.19 -11.37 -17.56
CA HIS A 222 7.00 -12.79 -17.79
C HIS A 222 5.51 -13.10 -17.91
N LEU A 223 5.05 -13.40 -19.13
CA LEU A 223 3.65 -13.77 -19.42
C LEU A 223 3.41 -15.24 -19.11
N ALA A 224 3.43 -15.56 -17.82
CA ALA A 224 3.10 -16.86 -17.28
C ALA A 224 2.00 -16.68 -16.24
N PRO A 225 0.74 -17.08 -16.54
CA PRO A 225 -0.37 -16.88 -15.63
C PRO A 225 -0.10 -17.44 -14.24
N SER A 226 -0.56 -16.73 -13.21
CA SER A 226 -0.47 -17.21 -11.84
C SER A 226 -1.27 -18.50 -11.66
N LYS A 227 -0.89 -19.34 -10.69
CA LYS A 227 -1.53 -20.65 -10.46
C LYS A 227 -3.02 -20.55 -10.15
N ASP A 228 -3.43 -19.46 -9.50
CA ASP A 228 -4.82 -19.13 -9.17
C ASP A 228 -5.55 -18.40 -10.31
N GLY A 229 -4.85 -18.07 -11.42
CA GLY A 229 -5.41 -17.39 -12.58
C GLY A 229 -5.68 -15.89 -12.37
N ASN A 230 -5.30 -15.32 -11.22
CA ASN A 230 -5.56 -13.92 -10.89
C ASN A 230 -4.70 -12.92 -11.66
N TYR A 231 -3.56 -13.34 -12.20
CA TYR A 231 -2.65 -12.52 -12.99
C TYR A 231 -2.27 -13.24 -14.29
N ASP A 232 -2.14 -12.50 -15.39
CA ASP A 232 -1.69 -13.01 -16.70
C ASP A 232 -0.18 -13.25 -16.73
N GLY A 233 0.54 -12.61 -15.83
CA GLY A 233 1.98 -12.69 -15.73
C GLY A 233 2.50 -11.99 -14.49
N TRP A 234 3.80 -11.74 -14.49
CA TRP A 234 4.48 -11.04 -13.43
C TRP A 234 5.67 -10.27 -14.00
N TYR A 235 6.21 -9.33 -13.23
CA TYR A 235 7.46 -8.66 -13.58
C TYR A 235 8.42 -8.59 -12.40
N GLY A 236 9.68 -8.86 -12.67
CA GLY A 236 10.75 -8.90 -11.68
C GLY A 236 11.65 -7.67 -11.74
N VAL A 237 12.01 -7.09 -10.58
CA VAL A 237 12.94 -5.95 -10.48
C VAL A 237 14.18 -6.23 -9.62
N GLY A 238 14.40 -7.49 -9.22
CA GLY A 238 15.46 -7.85 -8.29
C GLY A 238 15.17 -7.37 -6.86
N ARG A 239 16.20 -7.02 -6.09
CA ARG A 239 16.05 -6.51 -4.72
C ARG A 239 15.46 -5.10 -4.71
N VAL A 240 14.48 -4.87 -3.82
CA VAL A 240 13.83 -3.56 -3.67
C VAL A 240 14.34 -2.76 -2.46
N SER A 241 14.20 -1.45 -2.51
CA SER A 241 14.56 -0.54 -1.43
C SER A 241 13.48 0.51 -1.18
N ALA A 242 13.35 0.92 0.09
CA ALA A 242 12.32 1.86 0.50
C ALA A 242 12.46 3.24 -0.15
N ALA A 243 11.33 3.75 -0.64
CA ALA A 243 11.15 5.09 -1.16
C ALA A 243 10.36 5.92 -0.12
N PRO A 244 11.02 6.84 0.62
CA PRO A 244 10.32 7.69 1.58
C PRO A 244 9.34 8.66 0.88
N PRO A 245 8.46 9.33 1.65
CA PRO A 245 7.54 10.34 1.13
C PRO A 245 8.28 11.44 0.37
N ALA A 246 7.67 11.94 -0.71
CA ALA A 246 8.21 13.05 -1.50
C ALA A 246 8.21 14.37 -0.72
N ILE A 247 7.31 14.50 0.25
CA ILE A 247 7.27 15.58 1.23
C ILE A 247 7.69 14.98 2.55
N ALA A 248 8.75 15.51 3.16
CA ALA A 248 9.04 15.15 4.53
C ALA A 248 7.80 15.48 5.39
N PRO A 249 7.20 14.52 6.12
CA PRO A 249 6.10 14.85 7.01
C PRO A 249 6.61 15.93 7.95
N ASP A 250 5.92 17.07 8.01
CA ASP A 250 6.31 18.18 8.86
C ASP A 250 6.16 17.75 10.32
N ARG A 251 7.23 17.17 10.88
CA ARG A 251 7.30 16.70 12.25
C ARG A 251 7.11 17.83 13.27
N THR A 252 7.18 19.09 12.83
CA THR A 252 7.04 20.28 13.67
C THR A 252 5.58 20.65 13.93
N THR A 253 4.69 20.47 12.95
CA THR A 253 3.25 20.76 13.09
C THR A 253 2.47 19.55 13.61
N ALA A 254 2.81 18.33 13.18
CA ALA A 254 2.18 17.10 13.68
C ALA A 254 2.40 16.90 15.20
N ARG A 255 3.60 17.21 15.71
CA ARG A 255 3.89 17.16 17.16
C ARG A 255 3.21 18.28 17.96
N ALA A 256 2.81 19.38 17.30
CA ALA A 256 2.17 20.51 17.94
C ALA A 256 0.63 20.38 17.98
N GLN A 257 0.04 19.46 17.18
CA GLN A 257 -1.40 19.34 17.01
C GLN A 257 -1.96 17.93 17.27
N ALA A 258 -1.13 16.89 17.30
CA ALA A 258 -1.55 15.61 17.86
C ALA A 258 -1.84 15.80 19.36
N PRO A 259 -2.94 15.25 19.91
CA PRO A 259 -3.02 15.11 21.36
C PRO A 259 -1.76 14.35 21.80
N ALA A 260 -1.04 14.88 22.78
CA ALA A 260 0.18 14.24 23.26
C ALA A 260 -0.14 12.76 23.54
N MET A 261 0.51 11.85 22.82
CA MET A 261 0.41 10.43 23.09
C MET A 261 0.65 10.24 24.58
N ASN A 262 -0.21 9.46 25.25
CA ASN A 262 -0.10 9.28 26.68
C ASN A 262 1.35 8.83 26.99
N PRO A 263 2.13 9.57 27.81
CA PRO A 263 3.52 9.20 28.09
C PRO A 263 3.65 7.77 28.65
N ALA A 264 2.59 7.26 29.29
CA ALA A 264 2.49 5.89 29.73
C ALA A 264 2.40 4.90 28.56
N LEU A 265 1.63 5.21 27.51
CA LEU A 265 1.54 4.41 26.29
C LEU A 265 2.90 4.33 25.57
N GLU A 266 3.61 5.46 25.45
CA GLU A 266 4.97 5.48 24.88
C GLU A 266 5.93 4.54 25.62
N ARG A 267 5.91 4.60 26.96
CA ARG A 267 6.72 3.71 27.81
C ARG A 267 6.33 2.26 27.66
N ALA A 268 5.02 1.96 27.59
CA ALA A 268 4.51 0.61 27.47
C ALA A 268 4.97 -0.05 26.16
N LEU A 269 4.81 0.64 25.03
CA LEU A 269 5.23 0.16 23.72
C LEU A 269 6.76 -0.02 23.63
N ALA A 270 7.52 0.89 24.24
CA ALA A 270 8.98 0.77 24.30
C ALA A 270 9.43 -0.45 25.12
N ALA A 271 8.83 -0.66 26.29
CA ALA A 271 9.12 -1.80 27.14
C ALA A 271 8.74 -3.14 26.47
N TYR A 272 7.59 -3.19 25.79
CA TYR A 272 7.15 -4.35 25.02
C TYR A 272 8.15 -4.72 23.91
N ARG A 273 8.60 -3.74 23.11
CA ARG A 273 9.63 -3.97 22.07
C ARG A 273 10.97 -4.44 22.62
N ALA A 274 11.30 -4.01 23.84
CA ALA A 274 12.50 -4.45 24.55
C ALA A 274 12.37 -5.85 25.17
N GLY A 275 11.17 -6.48 25.11
CA GLY A 275 10.87 -7.74 25.75
C GLY A 275 10.68 -7.63 27.27
N ASP A 276 10.61 -6.42 27.82
CA ASP A 276 10.33 -6.17 29.24
C ASP A 276 8.83 -6.05 29.46
N PHE A 277 8.16 -7.21 29.47
CA PHE A 277 6.71 -7.28 29.55
C PHE A 277 6.15 -6.86 30.92
N ALA A 278 6.96 -6.95 31.99
CA ALA A 278 6.58 -6.46 33.31
C ALA A 278 6.52 -4.93 33.32
N SER A 279 7.54 -4.26 32.78
CA SER A 279 7.53 -2.79 32.62
C SER A 279 6.47 -2.33 31.62
N CYS A 280 6.18 -3.12 30.58
CA CYS A 280 5.07 -2.84 29.67
C CYS A 280 3.73 -2.79 30.42
N ALA A 281 3.41 -3.83 31.18
CA ALA A 281 2.15 -3.89 31.93
C ALA A 281 2.06 -2.77 32.98
N ALA A 282 3.15 -2.48 33.68
CA ALA A 282 3.20 -1.38 34.64
C ALA A 282 2.90 -0.03 34.00
N ALA A 283 3.43 0.22 32.80
CA ALA A 283 3.17 1.46 32.07
C ALA A 283 1.73 1.53 31.55
N TYR A 284 1.15 0.44 31.01
CA TYR A 284 -0.26 0.42 30.63
C TYR A 284 -1.22 0.67 31.82
N ALA A 285 -0.84 0.25 33.03
CA ALA A 285 -1.63 0.51 34.24
C ALA A 285 -1.72 2.01 34.63
N GLU A 286 -0.83 2.85 34.11
CA GLU A 286 -0.87 4.31 34.33
C GLU A 286 -1.88 5.02 33.40
N ILE A 287 -2.46 4.32 32.42
CA ILE A 287 -3.48 4.86 31.52
C ILE A 287 -4.85 4.81 32.21
N THR A 288 -5.39 5.99 32.55
CA THR A 288 -6.64 6.10 33.34
C THR A 288 -7.91 5.90 32.51
N GLU A 289 -7.86 6.13 31.20
CA GLU A 289 -8.97 5.95 30.26
C GLU A 289 -8.51 5.09 29.07
N PRO A 290 -8.27 3.78 29.28
CA PRO A 290 -7.76 2.91 28.22
C PRO A 290 -8.84 2.63 27.17
N THR A 291 -8.45 2.67 25.90
CA THR A 291 -9.29 2.16 24.80
C THR A 291 -9.37 0.63 24.86
N PRO A 292 -10.29 0.00 24.10
CA PRO A 292 -10.32 -1.46 23.97
C PRO A 292 -8.98 -2.03 23.46
N VAL A 293 -8.31 -1.32 22.57
CA VAL A 293 -7.00 -1.68 22.03
C VAL A 293 -5.90 -1.54 23.09
N ASP A 294 -5.92 -0.49 23.91
CA ASP A 294 -4.98 -0.36 25.04
C ASP A 294 -5.15 -1.49 26.05
N ALA A 295 -6.40 -1.85 26.36
CA ALA A 295 -6.69 -2.97 27.25
C ALA A 295 -6.27 -4.33 26.66
N TYR A 296 -6.44 -4.52 25.35
CA TYR A 296 -5.94 -5.70 24.65
C TYR A 296 -4.41 -5.80 24.72
N ASN A 297 -3.70 -4.72 24.37
CA ASN A 297 -2.24 -4.69 24.41
C ASN A 297 -1.70 -4.86 25.84
N HIS A 298 -2.40 -4.31 26.84
CA HIS A 298 -2.11 -4.55 28.25
C HIS A 298 -2.27 -6.03 28.63
N ALA A 299 -3.31 -6.71 28.12
CA ALA A 299 -3.49 -8.14 28.30
C ALA A 299 -2.32 -8.95 27.69
N CYS A 300 -1.84 -8.58 26.50
CA CYS A 300 -0.66 -9.20 25.88
C CYS A 300 0.59 -9.02 26.75
N CYS A 301 0.83 -7.83 27.30
CA CYS A 301 1.94 -7.60 28.23
C CYS A 301 1.84 -8.46 29.50
N HIS A 302 0.66 -8.59 30.08
CA HIS A 302 0.45 -9.49 31.22
C HIS A 302 0.65 -10.97 30.86
N ALA A 303 0.12 -11.41 29.72
CA ALA A 303 0.25 -12.79 29.26
C ALA A 303 1.73 -13.16 29.04
N ARG A 304 2.49 -12.30 28.35
CA ARG A 304 3.93 -12.47 28.12
C ARG A 304 4.77 -12.38 29.39
N ALA A 305 4.30 -11.65 30.40
CA ALA A 305 4.90 -11.63 31.74
C ALA A 305 4.50 -12.84 32.61
N GLY A 306 3.61 -13.73 32.12
CA GLY A 306 3.10 -14.88 32.88
C GLY A 306 2.00 -14.55 33.90
N ALA A 307 1.49 -13.31 33.90
CA ALA A 307 0.44 -12.84 34.80
C ALA A 307 -0.96 -13.18 34.25
N VAL A 308 -1.31 -14.47 34.23
CA VAL A 308 -2.52 -15.03 33.61
C VAL A 308 -3.82 -14.36 34.07
N GLU A 309 -4.01 -14.17 35.38
CA GLU A 309 -5.24 -13.54 35.91
C GLU A 309 -5.42 -12.10 35.43
N ALA A 310 -4.35 -11.31 35.49
CA ALA A 310 -4.37 -9.92 35.05
C ALA A 310 -4.58 -9.80 33.54
N ALA A 311 -4.02 -10.73 32.76
CA ALA A 311 -4.26 -10.82 31.32
C ALA A 311 -5.75 -11.05 31.01
N PHE A 312 -6.40 -12.01 31.68
CA PHE A 312 -7.84 -12.25 31.49
C PHE A 312 -8.71 -11.06 31.91
N GLU A 313 -8.34 -10.36 32.99
CA GLU A 313 -9.07 -9.18 33.43
C GLU A 313 -9.05 -8.07 32.37
N ARG A 314 -7.88 -7.79 31.80
CA ARG A 314 -7.71 -6.77 30.75
C ARG A 314 -8.35 -7.19 29.43
N LEU A 315 -8.26 -8.47 29.08
CA LEU A 315 -8.88 -9.00 27.87
C LEU A 315 -10.42 -8.95 27.96
N GLN A 316 -10.99 -9.23 29.14
CA GLN A 316 -12.42 -9.04 29.36
C GLN A 316 -12.83 -7.57 29.24
N PHE A 317 -12.04 -6.65 29.79
CA PHE A 317 -12.29 -5.21 29.64
C PHE A 317 -12.31 -4.81 28.16
N ALA A 318 -11.34 -5.27 27.36
CA ALA A 318 -11.29 -4.98 25.93
C ALA A 318 -12.56 -5.45 25.19
N LEU A 319 -13.00 -6.69 25.46
CA LEU A 319 -14.21 -7.26 24.86
C LEU A 319 -15.49 -6.53 25.28
N ASP A 320 -15.61 -6.19 26.58
CA ASP A 320 -16.77 -5.48 27.11
C ASP A 320 -16.87 -4.04 26.57
N HIS A 321 -15.78 -3.49 26.06
CA HIS A 321 -15.71 -2.14 25.47
C HIS A 321 -15.62 -2.12 23.94
N GLY A 322 -15.89 -3.25 23.27
CA GLY A 322 -16.13 -3.28 21.83
C GLY A 322 -14.98 -3.81 20.97
N LEU A 323 -14.00 -4.49 21.55
CA LEU A 323 -13.07 -5.30 20.75
C LEU A 323 -13.82 -6.50 20.14
N ASP A 324 -13.87 -6.57 18.81
CA ASP A 324 -14.67 -7.55 18.05
C ASP A 324 -13.84 -8.50 17.15
N ASP A 325 -12.54 -8.22 16.98
CA ASP A 325 -11.62 -9.08 16.22
C ASP A 325 -11.14 -10.32 17.02
N LEU A 326 -12.09 -11.23 17.24
CA LEU A 326 -11.85 -12.49 17.94
C LEU A 326 -10.91 -13.44 17.17
N ALA A 327 -10.83 -13.30 15.85
CA ALA A 327 -9.98 -14.14 15.01
C ALA A 327 -8.50 -13.79 15.23
N THR A 328 -8.16 -12.50 15.22
CA THR A 328 -6.80 -12.03 15.53
C THR A 328 -6.42 -12.39 16.97
N MET A 329 -7.32 -12.19 17.94
CA MET A 329 -7.09 -12.59 19.33
C MET A 329 -6.79 -14.09 19.47
N GLN A 330 -7.47 -14.95 18.71
CA GLN A 330 -7.25 -16.40 18.77
C GLN A 330 -5.88 -16.81 18.21
N ALA A 331 -5.40 -16.12 17.18
CA ALA A 331 -4.12 -16.38 16.53
C ALA A 331 -2.94 -15.69 17.23
N ASP A 332 -3.19 -14.72 18.13
CA ASP A 332 -2.13 -13.95 18.78
C ASP A 332 -1.26 -14.83 19.71
N GLU A 333 0.03 -14.89 19.40
CA GLU A 333 1.01 -15.68 20.13
C GLU A 333 1.33 -15.10 21.51
N ASP A 334 1.03 -13.83 21.76
CA ASP A 334 1.19 -13.27 23.09
C ASP A 334 0.21 -13.83 24.10
N LEU A 335 -0.97 -14.23 23.62
CA LEU A 335 -2.02 -14.84 24.42
C LEU A 335 -1.90 -16.36 24.48
N ALA A 336 -0.86 -16.96 23.87
CA ALA A 336 -0.68 -18.40 23.80
C ALA A 336 -0.72 -19.08 25.18
N VAL A 337 -0.17 -18.43 26.22
CA VAL A 337 -0.18 -18.93 27.60
C VAL A 337 -1.60 -19.04 28.19
N LEU A 338 -2.56 -18.27 27.69
CA LEU A 338 -3.94 -18.27 28.15
C LEU A 338 -4.77 -19.38 27.51
N ARG A 339 -4.35 -19.94 26.36
CA ARG A 339 -5.11 -20.92 25.59
C ARG A 339 -5.37 -22.24 26.35
N ALA A 340 -4.54 -22.54 27.36
CA ALA A 340 -4.70 -23.72 28.21
C ALA A 340 -5.70 -23.51 29.38
N ASP A 341 -6.14 -22.27 29.63
CA ASP A 341 -7.06 -21.94 30.71
C ASP A 341 -8.53 -22.17 30.28
N PRO A 342 -9.40 -22.75 31.14
CA PRO A 342 -10.81 -23.00 30.82
C PRO A 342 -11.64 -21.77 30.43
N ARG A 343 -11.17 -20.55 30.76
CA ARG A 343 -11.82 -19.28 30.37
C ARG A 343 -11.58 -18.93 28.90
N TRP A 344 -10.71 -19.64 28.19
CA TRP A 344 -10.42 -19.41 26.79
C TRP A 344 -11.37 -20.15 25.84
N PRO A 345 -11.86 -19.52 24.75
CA PRO A 345 -11.72 -18.10 24.43
C PRO A 345 -12.67 -17.24 25.29
N PRO A 346 -12.22 -16.08 25.79
CA PRO A 346 -13.09 -15.17 26.52
C PRO A 346 -14.17 -14.61 25.59
N ARG A 347 -15.33 -14.28 26.15
CA ARG A 347 -16.49 -13.76 25.42
C ARG A 347 -16.98 -12.46 26.09
N PRO A 348 -17.59 -11.52 25.34
CA PRO A 348 -18.18 -10.33 25.92
C PRO A 348 -19.25 -10.70 26.95
N ARG A 349 -19.27 -10.00 28.10
CA ARG A 349 -20.32 -10.19 29.10
C ARG A 349 -21.60 -9.51 28.62
N GLY A 350 -22.49 -10.27 27.98
CA GLY A 350 -23.79 -9.76 27.52
C GLY A 350 -24.31 -10.35 26.21
N ALA A 351 -23.53 -11.19 25.51
CA ALA A 351 -23.96 -11.88 24.29
C ALA A 351 -24.90 -13.07 24.57
N GLY A 352 -25.95 -12.84 25.36
CA GLY A 352 -26.91 -13.85 25.79
C GLY A 352 -28.27 -13.24 26.09
N ARG A 353 -29.02 -12.91 25.05
CA ARG A 353 -30.42 -13.35 24.82
C ARG A 353 -30.68 -13.46 23.33
#